data_AF-A0A845AWI9-F1
#
_entry.id   AF-A0A845AWI9-F1
#
_cell.length_a   1.000
_cell.length_b   1.000
_cell.length_c   1.000
_cell.angle_alpha   90.00
_cell.angle_beta   90.00
_cell.angle_gamma   90.00
#
_symmetry.space_group_name_H-M   'P 1'
#
loop_
_entity.id
_entity.type
_entity.pdbx_description
1 polymer ?
#
loop_
_entity_poly.entity_id
_entity_poly.type
_entity_poly.pdbx_seq_one_letter_code
_entity_poly.pdbx_strand_id
1 'polypeptide(L)'
;MRQLVGDWPAVEAGRQGDASIVRYLGEIGSARPVSAIAASPGEGGRFFYTPDLTGLNFVSGQGRLEMFLEDLLRAAEVSDPPAMAVQSEDIASLLPRFADENRLAILPQVAPKIWIGNRIRVAPHYDGKENVACCVAGRRRFTLFPPDQIGNLYPGPFELTPAGTPVSMVDLAEPDEEAHPRFAEAWRHAAQATLDPGDAIYIPYGWWHGVESLEPVSILVNYWWTQDVPDGLTSPYVGLLHALLTFKHLPPEQRDVWREMVNYYVFEQQGDPAAHLPDHAKGVLGPPSPALFAQMHEMIRQLMR
;
A
#
# COMPACT_ATOMS: atom_id res chain seq x y z
N MET A 1 -9.10 -15.99 -2.43
CA MET A 1 -10.09 -16.64 -1.53
C MET A 1 -11.47 -16.26 -2.02
N ARG A 2 -12.28 -17.22 -2.48
CA ARG A 2 -13.62 -16.91 -2.99
C ARG A 2 -14.61 -16.77 -1.84
N GLN A 3 -15.46 -15.75 -1.91
CA GLN A 3 -16.59 -15.55 -1.00
C GLN A 3 -16.23 -15.51 0.49
N LEU A 4 -15.00 -15.10 0.81
CA LEU A 4 -14.51 -15.02 2.20
C LEU A 4 -15.37 -14.09 3.07
N VAL A 5 -15.89 -13.02 2.47
CA VAL A 5 -16.76 -12.04 3.13
C VAL A 5 -18.13 -11.97 2.46
N GLY A 6 -18.54 -13.05 1.79
CA GLY A 6 -19.76 -13.09 0.98
C GLY A 6 -21.05 -12.92 1.78
N ASP A 7 -20.98 -13.09 3.10
CA ASP A 7 -22.05 -12.97 4.09
C ASP A 7 -22.18 -11.56 4.69
N TRP A 8 -21.27 -10.64 4.37
CA TRP A 8 -21.33 -9.27 4.86
C TRP A 8 -22.56 -8.53 4.34
N PRO A 9 -23.31 -7.80 5.19
CA PRO A 9 -24.42 -6.95 4.75
C PRO A 9 -24.04 -5.94 3.68
N ALA A 10 -22.83 -5.37 3.76
CA ALA A 10 -22.31 -4.45 2.73
C ALA A 10 -22.08 -5.15 1.38
N VAL A 11 -21.64 -6.41 1.38
CA VAL A 11 -21.47 -7.17 0.14
C VAL A 11 -22.82 -7.48 -0.49
N GLU A 12 -23.81 -7.86 0.31
CA GLU A 12 -25.17 -8.07 -0.16
C GLU A 12 -25.78 -6.79 -0.77
N ALA A 13 -25.61 -5.65 -0.09
CA ALA A 13 -26.01 -4.35 -0.65
C ALA A 13 -25.26 -4.03 -1.96
N GLY A 14 -23.96 -4.33 -2.05
CA GLY A 14 -23.16 -4.20 -3.27
C GLY A 14 -23.69 -5.02 -4.45
N ARG A 15 -24.15 -6.25 -4.20
CA ARG A 15 -24.73 -7.13 -5.23
C ARG A 15 -26.07 -6.65 -5.77
N GLN A 16 -26.82 -5.94 -4.94
CA GLN A 16 -28.10 -5.33 -5.33
C GLN A 16 -27.91 -4.06 -6.18
N GLY A 17 -26.67 -3.57 -6.32
CA GLY A 17 -26.26 -2.50 -7.23
C GLY A 17 -25.77 -1.24 -6.52
N ASP A 18 -25.17 -0.35 -7.31
CA ASP A 18 -24.48 0.88 -6.89
C ASP A 18 -25.32 1.75 -5.94
N ALA A 19 -26.59 1.97 -6.27
CA ALA A 19 -27.49 2.77 -5.44
C ALA A 19 -27.81 2.10 -4.09
N SER A 20 -27.80 0.76 -4.01
CA SER A 20 -28.10 0.03 -2.78
C SER A 20 -26.94 0.12 -1.79
N ILE A 21 -25.70 -0.07 -2.25
CA ILE A 21 -24.51 0.07 -1.39
C ILE A 21 -24.27 1.51 -0.95
N VAL A 22 -24.52 2.49 -1.82
CA VAL A 22 -24.46 3.90 -1.44
C VAL A 22 -25.50 4.23 -0.36
N ARG A 23 -26.74 3.73 -0.50
CA ARG A 23 -27.76 3.87 0.54
C ARG A 23 -27.35 3.23 1.86
N TYR A 24 -26.82 2.00 1.82
CA TYR A 24 -26.32 1.29 3.01
C TYR A 24 -25.28 2.12 3.78
N LEU A 25 -24.28 2.67 3.09
CA LEU A 25 -23.28 3.55 3.71
C LEU A 25 -23.87 4.89 4.18
N GLY A 26 -24.80 5.47 3.41
CA GLY A 26 -25.48 6.72 3.78
C GLY A 26 -26.34 6.59 5.03
N GLU A 27 -27.02 5.46 5.22
CA GLU A 27 -27.83 5.16 6.42
C GLU A 27 -26.99 4.90 7.66
N ILE A 28 -25.76 4.40 7.50
CA ILE A 28 -24.80 4.31 8.60
C ILE A 28 -24.35 5.72 9.03
N GLY A 29 -24.07 6.58 8.05
CA GLY A 29 -23.57 7.93 8.26
C GLY A 29 -22.10 7.96 8.71
N SER A 30 -21.39 9.02 8.33
CA SER A 30 -19.99 9.20 8.73
C SER A 30 -19.86 9.96 10.06
N ALA A 31 -19.00 9.45 10.96
CA ALA A 31 -18.72 10.08 12.24
C ALA A 31 -17.80 11.31 12.12
N ARG A 32 -17.04 11.40 11.03
CA ARG A 32 -16.11 12.49 10.73
C ARG A 32 -15.99 12.70 9.20
N PRO A 33 -15.47 13.83 8.73
CA PRO A 33 -15.12 14.02 7.32
C PRO A 33 -14.12 12.97 6.82
N VAL A 34 -14.14 12.74 5.50
CA VAL A 34 -13.18 11.89 4.76
C VAL A 34 -12.24 12.75 3.94
N SER A 35 -11.05 12.22 3.68
CA SER A 35 -10.19 12.74 2.61
C SER A 35 -10.46 12.00 1.31
N ALA A 36 -10.63 12.77 0.23
CA ALA A 36 -10.82 12.23 -1.11
C ALA A 36 -9.81 12.85 -2.07
N ILE A 37 -9.48 12.11 -3.12
CA ILE A 37 -8.71 12.58 -4.26
C ILE A 37 -9.55 12.55 -5.52
N ALA A 38 -9.23 13.43 -6.45
CA ALA A 38 -9.84 13.44 -7.78
C ALA A 38 -8.84 13.82 -8.88
N ALA A 39 -8.99 13.20 -10.05
CA ALA A 39 -8.24 13.53 -11.25
C ALA A 39 -9.20 13.82 -12.41
N SER A 40 -8.73 14.60 -13.37
CA SER A 40 -9.52 14.97 -14.55
C SER A 40 -9.89 13.74 -15.39
N PRO A 41 -11.04 13.74 -16.09
CA PRO A 41 -11.45 12.61 -16.94
C PRO A 41 -10.38 12.16 -17.95
N GLY A 42 -9.64 13.12 -18.53
CA GLY A 42 -8.55 12.86 -19.48
C GLY A 42 -7.34 12.07 -18.93
N GLU A 43 -7.24 11.87 -17.62
CA GLU A 43 -6.21 11.04 -17.00
C GLU A 43 -6.54 9.53 -17.03
N GLY A 44 -7.71 9.15 -17.56
CA GLY A 44 -8.08 7.75 -17.77
C GLY A 44 -8.12 6.94 -16.49
N GLY A 45 -8.59 7.55 -15.39
CA GLY A 45 -8.69 6.91 -14.08
C GLY A 45 -7.36 6.71 -13.35
N ARG A 46 -6.22 7.16 -13.90
CA ARG A 46 -4.89 6.87 -13.34
C ARG A 46 -4.46 7.99 -12.39
N PHE A 47 -4.30 7.66 -11.11
CA PHE A 47 -3.67 8.56 -10.14
C PHE A 47 -2.15 8.42 -10.21
N PHE A 48 -1.47 9.45 -10.70
CA PHE A 48 -0.06 9.38 -11.07
C PHE A 48 0.65 10.74 -10.99
N TYR A 49 1.85 10.79 -11.56
CA TYR A 49 2.63 12.01 -11.71
C TYR A 49 2.13 12.87 -12.88
N THR A 50 2.43 14.17 -12.84
CA THR A 50 2.45 14.99 -14.05
C THR A 50 3.52 14.49 -15.03
N PRO A 51 3.42 14.76 -16.35
CA PRO A 51 4.37 14.25 -17.35
C PRO A 51 5.84 14.61 -17.08
N ASP A 52 6.10 15.73 -16.41
CA ASP A 52 7.43 16.23 -16.04
C ASP A 52 7.89 15.78 -14.63
N LEU A 53 7.07 14.97 -13.94
CA LEU A 53 7.31 14.44 -12.59
C LEU A 53 7.44 15.50 -11.48
N THR A 54 7.04 16.75 -11.73
CA THR A 54 7.14 17.83 -10.74
C THR A 54 5.94 17.89 -9.80
N GLY A 55 4.84 17.20 -10.14
CA GLY A 55 3.62 17.15 -9.34
C GLY A 55 2.85 15.85 -9.53
N LEU A 56 1.67 15.81 -8.92
CA LEU A 56 0.69 14.72 -9.06
C LEU A 56 -0.43 15.20 -9.98
N ASN A 57 -0.99 14.30 -10.79
CA ASN A 57 -2.09 14.62 -11.72
C ASN A 57 -3.47 14.67 -11.04
N PHE A 58 -3.51 14.61 -9.71
CA PHE A 58 -4.72 14.62 -8.91
C PHE A 58 -4.64 15.64 -7.78
N VAL A 59 -5.81 16.09 -7.35
CA VAL A 59 -5.97 16.99 -6.21
C VAL A 59 -6.56 16.24 -5.02
N SER A 60 -6.30 16.73 -3.81
CA SER A 60 -6.88 16.20 -2.58
C SER A 60 -7.84 17.21 -1.96
N GLY A 61 -8.90 16.72 -1.32
CA GLY A 61 -9.88 17.52 -0.60
C GLY A 61 -10.43 16.77 0.62
N GLN A 62 -11.17 17.49 1.46
CA GLN A 62 -11.90 16.93 2.60
C GLN A 62 -13.38 17.27 2.52
N GLY A 63 -14.24 16.33 2.94
CA GLY A 63 -15.68 16.53 2.86
C GLY A 63 -16.48 15.47 3.62
N ARG A 64 -17.80 15.62 3.56
CA ARG A 64 -18.76 14.63 4.08
C ARG A 64 -18.75 13.39 3.19
N LEU A 65 -18.68 12.20 3.77
CA LEU A 65 -18.73 10.95 3.00
C LEU A 65 -20.02 10.84 2.18
N GLU A 66 -21.14 11.31 2.74
CA GLU A 66 -22.44 11.24 2.08
C GLU A 66 -22.46 12.02 0.76
N MET A 67 -21.84 13.21 0.76
CA MET A 67 -21.68 14.03 -0.45
C MET A 67 -20.81 13.33 -1.49
N PHE A 68 -19.69 12.72 -1.05
CA PHE A 68 -18.81 11.96 -1.95
C PHE A 68 -19.56 10.77 -2.58
N LEU A 69 -20.40 10.07 -1.82
CA LEU A 69 -21.18 8.93 -2.32
C LEU A 69 -22.25 9.38 -3.34
N GLU A 70 -22.89 10.53 -3.12
CA GLU A 70 -23.81 11.12 -4.11
C GLU A 70 -23.10 11.50 -5.40
N ASP A 71 -21.95 12.16 -5.29
CA ASP A 71 -21.14 12.53 -6.46
C ASP A 71 -20.65 11.29 -7.22
N LEU A 72 -20.34 10.21 -6.50
CA LEU A 72 -19.96 8.93 -7.10
C LEU A 72 -21.09 8.32 -7.92
N LEU A 73 -22.34 8.38 -7.46
CA LEU A 73 -23.50 7.94 -8.24
C LEU A 73 -23.74 8.84 -9.47
N ARG A 74 -23.59 10.16 -9.33
CA ARG A 74 -23.71 11.08 -10.48
C ARG A 74 -22.63 10.78 -11.52
N ALA A 75 -21.41 10.53 -11.08
CA ALA A 75 -20.30 10.16 -11.95
C ALA A 75 -20.54 8.82 -12.67
N ALA A 76 -21.31 7.89 -12.10
CA ALA A 76 -21.64 6.63 -12.75
C ALA A 76 -22.49 6.79 -14.02
N GLU A 77 -23.23 7.90 -14.15
CA GLU A 77 -24.08 8.21 -15.31
C GLU A 77 -23.33 8.97 -16.43
N VAL A 78 -22.07 9.37 -16.17
CA VAL A 78 -21.23 10.11 -17.12
C VAL A 78 -20.34 9.12 -17.88
N SER A 79 -20.19 9.32 -19.20
CA SER A 79 -19.36 8.43 -20.03
C SER A 79 -17.86 8.52 -19.72
N ASP A 80 -17.39 9.72 -19.38
CA ASP A 80 -16.00 10.01 -19.02
C ASP A 80 -15.99 10.81 -17.70
N PRO A 81 -16.21 10.15 -16.56
CA PRO A 81 -16.27 10.82 -15.26
C PRO A 81 -14.86 11.19 -14.77
N PRO A 82 -14.74 12.19 -13.89
CA PRO A 82 -13.49 12.38 -13.16
C PRO A 82 -13.18 11.12 -12.33
N ALA A 83 -11.91 10.79 -12.20
CA ALA A 83 -11.46 9.74 -11.29
C ALA A 83 -11.68 10.23 -9.85
N MET A 84 -12.30 9.42 -8.99
CA MET A 84 -12.62 9.83 -7.61
C MET A 84 -12.30 8.69 -6.65
N ALA A 85 -11.62 9.00 -5.54
CA ALA A 85 -11.32 8.00 -4.51
C ALA A 85 -11.22 8.58 -3.10
N VAL A 86 -11.89 7.94 -2.15
CA VAL A 86 -11.57 7.97 -0.71
C VAL A 86 -10.60 6.83 -0.45
N GLN A 87 -9.47 7.12 0.19
CA GLN A 87 -8.35 6.21 0.31
C GLN A 87 -7.95 5.97 1.76
N SER A 88 -7.72 4.70 2.11
CA SER A 88 -7.15 4.28 3.40
C SER A 88 -7.85 4.84 4.64
N GLU A 89 -9.17 5.03 4.59
CA GLU A 89 -9.91 5.56 5.74
C GLU A 89 -10.04 4.51 6.84
N ASP A 90 -9.82 4.93 8.08
CA ASP A 90 -10.00 4.07 9.26
C ASP A 90 -11.49 3.82 9.52
N ILE A 91 -11.95 2.58 9.32
CA ILE A 91 -13.39 2.26 9.40
C ILE A 91 -13.90 2.44 10.82
N ALA A 92 -13.17 1.99 11.83
CA ALA A 92 -13.63 2.04 13.21
C ALA A 92 -13.94 3.47 13.68
N SER A 93 -13.13 4.45 13.26
CA SER A 93 -13.36 5.86 13.56
C SER A 93 -14.32 6.57 12.60
N LEU A 94 -14.51 6.07 11.38
CA LEU A 94 -15.35 6.70 10.36
C LEU A 94 -16.79 6.15 10.32
N LEU A 95 -16.93 4.83 10.31
CA LEU A 95 -18.18 4.07 10.17
C LEU A 95 -18.25 2.96 11.26
N PRO A 96 -18.41 3.29 12.55
CA PRO A 96 -18.38 2.30 13.63
C PRO A 96 -19.36 1.14 13.43
N ARG A 97 -20.59 1.44 12.98
CA ARG A 97 -21.61 0.44 12.67
C ARG A 97 -21.20 -0.48 11.51
N PHE A 98 -20.51 0.05 10.48
CA PHE A 98 -19.95 -0.79 9.42
C PHE A 98 -18.91 -1.77 9.99
N ALA A 99 -18.00 -1.29 10.84
CA ALA A 99 -16.98 -2.13 11.46
C ALA A 99 -17.58 -3.25 12.33
N ASP A 100 -18.75 -3.00 12.93
CA ASP A 100 -19.47 -4.00 13.72
C ASP A 100 -20.19 -5.05 12.85
N GLU A 101 -20.84 -4.63 11.76
CA GLU A 101 -21.64 -5.49 10.90
C GLU A 101 -20.80 -6.30 9.89
N ASN A 102 -19.63 -5.80 9.47
CA ASN A 102 -18.82 -6.34 8.38
C ASN A 102 -17.43 -6.77 8.90
N ARG A 103 -17.41 -7.77 9.78
CA ARG A 103 -16.19 -8.23 10.47
C ARG A 103 -15.52 -9.36 9.71
N LEU A 104 -14.19 -9.29 9.58
CA LEU A 104 -13.39 -10.39 9.05
C LEU A 104 -13.01 -11.36 10.18
N ALA A 105 -13.68 -12.51 10.25
CA ALA A 105 -13.54 -13.46 11.36
C ALA A 105 -12.13 -14.03 11.52
N ILE A 106 -11.36 -14.14 10.42
CA ILE A 106 -10.00 -14.69 10.44
C ILE A 106 -8.94 -13.70 10.96
N LEU A 107 -9.27 -12.41 11.05
CA LEU A 107 -8.37 -11.35 11.53
C LEU A 107 -9.09 -10.42 12.52
N PRO A 108 -9.63 -10.94 13.64
CA PRO A 108 -10.53 -10.19 14.51
C PRO A 108 -9.84 -9.05 15.27
N GLN A 109 -8.51 -9.07 15.36
CA GLN A 109 -7.70 -8.06 16.07
C GLN A 109 -7.08 -7.02 15.14
N VAL A 110 -7.23 -7.17 13.81
CA VAL A 110 -6.62 -6.26 12.84
C VAL A 110 -7.65 -5.19 12.45
N ALA A 111 -7.28 -3.92 12.63
CA ALA A 111 -8.15 -2.81 12.28
C ALA A 111 -8.31 -2.69 10.74
N PRO A 112 -9.55 -2.63 10.23
CA PRO A 112 -9.79 -2.51 8.80
C PRO A 112 -9.67 -1.07 8.28
N LYS A 113 -9.28 -0.95 7.02
CA LYS A 113 -9.33 0.29 6.22
C LYS A 113 -10.31 0.14 5.06
N ILE A 114 -10.97 1.23 4.67
CA ILE A 114 -11.90 1.26 3.53
C ILE A 114 -11.40 2.17 2.41
N TRP A 115 -11.69 1.74 1.18
CA TRP A 115 -11.40 2.44 -0.06
C TRP A 115 -12.70 2.51 -0.86
N ILE A 116 -13.09 3.71 -1.28
CA ILE A 116 -14.35 3.95 -2.00
C ILE A 116 -14.01 4.80 -3.22
N GLY A 117 -14.44 4.40 -4.41
CA GLY A 117 -14.18 5.18 -5.62
C GLY A 117 -14.86 4.62 -6.85
N ASN A 118 -14.52 5.16 -8.01
CA ASN A 118 -15.01 4.69 -9.30
C ASN A 118 -13.94 3.90 -10.07
N ARG A 119 -14.04 3.91 -11.41
CA ARG A 119 -13.07 3.29 -12.31
C ARG A 119 -11.75 4.02 -12.24
N ILE A 120 -10.84 3.46 -11.47
CA ILE A 120 -9.52 4.02 -11.22
C ILE A 120 -8.45 2.95 -11.36
N ARG A 121 -7.22 3.38 -11.65
CA ARG A 121 -6.03 2.55 -11.77
C ARG A 121 -4.96 3.10 -10.85
N VAL A 122 -4.46 2.25 -9.97
CA VAL A 122 -3.33 2.53 -9.08
C VAL A 122 -2.14 1.74 -9.61
N ALA A 123 -1.06 2.47 -9.90
CA ALA A 123 0.18 1.89 -10.42
C ALA A 123 0.77 0.87 -9.43
N PRO A 124 1.51 -0.15 -9.91
CA PRO A 124 2.15 -1.13 -9.04
C PRO A 124 2.98 -0.48 -7.94
N HIS A 125 2.74 -0.87 -6.70
CA HIS A 125 3.49 -0.42 -5.53
C HIS A 125 3.55 -1.55 -4.51
N TYR A 126 4.34 -1.39 -3.45
CA TYR A 126 4.46 -2.38 -2.39
C TYR A 126 4.21 -1.76 -1.03
N ASP A 127 3.69 -2.58 -0.11
CA ASP A 127 3.50 -2.20 1.28
C ASP A 127 4.49 -2.92 2.19
N GLY A 128 4.95 -2.23 3.23
CA GLY A 128 5.66 -2.85 4.35
C GLY A 128 4.70 -3.52 5.35
N LYS A 129 3.67 -4.20 4.85
CA LYS A 129 2.59 -4.84 5.63
C LYS A 129 2.13 -6.10 4.92
N GLU A 130 1.73 -7.09 5.72
CA GLU A 130 0.84 -8.16 5.26
C GLU A 130 -0.55 -7.59 5.00
N ASN A 131 -1.25 -8.07 3.97
CA ASN A 131 -2.53 -7.50 3.58
C ASN A 131 -3.55 -8.56 3.15
N VAL A 132 -4.77 -8.49 3.69
CA VAL A 132 -5.95 -9.14 3.09
C VAL A 132 -6.89 -8.06 2.60
N ALA A 133 -7.14 -8.04 1.29
CA ALA A 133 -8.03 -7.10 0.64
C ALA A 133 -9.30 -7.80 0.17
N CYS A 134 -10.45 -7.33 0.64
CA CYS A 134 -11.78 -7.89 0.40
C CYS A 134 -12.59 -6.96 -0.51
N CYS A 135 -13.10 -7.50 -1.62
CA CYS A 135 -13.97 -6.76 -2.55
C CYS A 135 -15.38 -6.71 -1.99
N VAL A 136 -15.86 -5.50 -1.67
CA VAL A 136 -17.19 -5.30 -1.07
C VAL A 136 -18.24 -4.98 -2.13
N ALA A 137 -17.93 -4.05 -3.03
CA ALA A 137 -18.80 -3.67 -4.15
C ALA A 137 -17.99 -3.39 -5.40
N GLY A 138 -18.62 -3.58 -6.56
CA GLY A 138 -17.96 -3.56 -7.86
C GLY A 138 -17.02 -4.75 -8.07
N ARG A 139 -16.07 -4.62 -9.00
CA ARG A 139 -15.01 -5.61 -9.25
C ARG A 139 -13.65 -4.95 -9.20
N ARG A 140 -12.68 -5.67 -8.62
CA ARG A 140 -11.28 -5.22 -8.50
C ARG A 140 -10.35 -6.19 -9.18
N ARG A 141 -9.48 -5.70 -10.07
CA ARG A 141 -8.37 -6.49 -10.62
C ARG A 141 -7.09 -6.15 -9.89
N PHE A 142 -6.37 -7.17 -9.46
CA PHE A 142 -5.05 -7.08 -8.87
C PHE A 142 -4.05 -7.76 -9.80
N THR A 143 -2.91 -7.10 -10.05
CA THR A 143 -1.75 -7.68 -10.73
C THR A 143 -0.58 -7.62 -9.77
N LEU A 144 -0.10 -8.78 -9.32
CA LEU A 144 0.94 -8.93 -8.31
C LEU A 144 2.26 -9.31 -8.96
N PHE A 145 3.36 -8.78 -8.42
CA PHE A 145 4.72 -9.13 -8.81
C PHE A 145 5.55 -9.45 -7.56
N PRO A 146 6.42 -10.48 -7.60
CA PRO A 146 7.30 -10.79 -6.49
C PRO A 146 8.25 -9.63 -6.13
N PRO A 147 8.69 -9.51 -4.87
CA PRO A 147 9.55 -8.40 -4.42
C PRO A 147 10.88 -8.26 -5.19
N ASP A 148 11.43 -9.38 -5.67
CA ASP A 148 12.69 -9.42 -6.43
C ASP A 148 12.57 -8.80 -7.84
N GLN A 149 11.34 -8.51 -8.31
CA GLN A 149 11.08 -7.83 -9.58
C GLN A 149 11.20 -6.31 -9.49
N ILE A 150 11.56 -5.74 -8.33
CA ILE A 150 11.74 -4.28 -8.14
C ILE A 150 12.60 -3.65 -9.24
N GLY A 151 13.67 -4.31 -9.68
CA GLY A 151 14.55 -3.82 -10.74
C GLY A 151 13.90 -3.75 -12.13
N ASN A 152 12.84 -4.53 -12.36
CA ASN A 152 12.11 -4.63 -13.62
C ASN A 152 10.83 -3.79 -13.63
N LEU A 153 10.42 -3.24 -12.48
CA LEU A 153 9.22 -2.42 -12.31
C LEU A 153 9.46 -0.91 -12.37
N TYR A 154 10.72 -0.48 -12.47
CA TYR A 154 11.10 0.94 -12.60
C TYR A 154 10.42 1.83 -11.55
N PRO A 155 10.75 1.70 -10.25
CA PRO A 155 10.17 2.53 -9.20
C PRO A 155 10.44 4.02 -9.44
N GLY A 156 9.44 4.85 -9.17
CA GLY A 156 9.51 6.30 -9.28
C GLY A 156 10.32 6.98 -8.16
N PRO A 157 10.25 8.32 -8.10
CA PRO A 157 10.96 9.13 -7.11
C PRO A 157 10.62 8.79 -5.65
N PHE A 158 11.56 9.07 -4.74
CA PHE A 158 11.37 8.87 -3.29
C PHE A 158 10.68 10.07 -2.62
N GLU A 159 10.86 11.26 -3.18
CA GLU A 159 10.44 12.55 -2.62
C GLU A 159 8.97 12.87 -2.91
N LEU A 160 8.46 12.37 -4.03
CA LEU A 160 7.07 12.55 -4.46
C LEU A 160 6.47 11.18 -4.75
N THR A 161 5.50 10.77 -3.93
CA THR A 161 4.91 9.42 -4.00
C THR A 161 3.38 9.50 -4.07
N PRO A 162 2.74 8.99 -5.14
CA PRO A 162 1.28 8.93 -5.25
C PRO A 162 0.61 8.06 -4.18
N ALA A 163 1.32 7.02 -3.71
CA ALA A 163 0.79 5.99 -2.80
C ALA A 163 1.50 5.98 -1.43
N GLY A 164 2.23 7.03 -1.07
CA GLY A 164 3.09 7.05 0.14
C GLY A 164 4.36 6.21 0.04
N THR A 165 4.56 5.55 -1.11
CA THR A 165 5.73 4.74 -1.49
C THR A 165 5.98 4.94 -2.99
N PRO A 166 7.22 4.73 -3.49
CA PRO A 166 7.48 4.76 -4.91
C PRO A 166 6.58 3.76 -5.67
N VAL A 167 5.89 4.27 -6.68
CA VAL A 167 5.09 3.45 -7.60
C VAL A 167 5.90 3.10 -8.84
N SER A 168 5.54 2.04 -9.54
CA SER A 168 6.10 1.70 -10.84
C SER A 168 5.81 2.80 -11.85
N MET A 169 6.82 3.16 -12.65
CA MET A 169 6.67 4.11 -13.74
C MET A 169 5.91 3.53 -14.95
N VAL A 170 5.74 2.21 -15.00
CA VAL A 170 5.09 1.50 -16.10
C VAL A 170 3.57 1.60 -15.97
N ASP A 171 2.88 1.99 -17.06
CA ASP A 171 1.44 1.81 -17.17
C ASP A 171 1.13 0.36 -17.53
N LEU A 172 0.39 -0.36 -16.68
CA LEU A 172 0.03 -1.75 -16.97
C LEU A 172 -0.95 -1.89 -18.15
N ALA A 173 -1.73 -0.85 -18.47
CA ALA A 173 -2.68 -0.90 -19.57
C ALA A 173 -2.01 -0.63 -20.93
N GLU A 174 -0.96 0.20 -20.93
CA GLU A 174 -0.20 0.56 -22.13
C GLU A 174 1.30 0.65 -21.78
N PRO A 175 1.99 -0.49 -21.62
CA PRO A 175 3.41 -0.49 -21.26
C PRO A 175 4.27 0.09 -22.39
N ASP A 176 5.04 1.13 -22.09
CA ASP A 176 6.09 1.63 -22.97
C ASP A 176 7.33 0.72 -22.87
N GLU A 177 7.44 -0.24 -23.79
CA GLU A 177 8.54 -1.20 -23.84
C GLU A 177 9.88 -0.57 -24.27
N GLU A 178 9.87 0.59 -24.94
CA GLU A 178 11.09 1.29 -25.30
C GLU A 178 11.69 2.00 -24.08
N ALA A 179 10.85 2.67 -23.28
CA ALA A 179 11.26 3.31 -22.03
C ALA A 179 11.53 2.29 -20.91
N HIS A 180 10.79 1.18 -20.89
CA HIS A 180 10.83 0.17 -19.81
C HIS A 180 11.10 -1.25 -20.32
N PRO A 181 12.22 -1.51 -21.04
CA PRO A 181 12.45 -2.79 -21.73
C PRO A 181 12.54 -4.02 -20.81
N ARG A 182 12.82 -3.85 -19.52
CA ARG A 182 12.85 -4.94 -18.53
C ARG A 182 11.47 -5.30 -17.98
N PHE A 183 10.44 -4.52 -18.28
CA PHE A 183 9.10 -4.78 -17.76
C PHE A 183 8.55 -6.13 -18.25
N ALA A 184 8.91 -6.54 -19.48
CA ALA A 184 8.57 -7.86 -20.01
C ALA A 184 9.05 -9.01 -19.10
N GLU A 185 10.17 -8.83 -18.39
CA GLU A 185 10.63 -9.82 -17.41
C GLU A 185 9.75 -9.80 -16.15
N ALA A 186 9.43 -8.62 -15.59
CA ALA A 186 8.48 -8.54 -14.47
C ALA A 186 7.14 -9.19 -14.82
N TRP A 187 6.63 -8.95 -16.03
CA TRP A 187 5.35 -9.49 -16.49
C TRP A 187 5.32 -11.02 -16.55
N ARG A 188 6.44 -11.68 -16.85
CA ARG A 188 6.54 -13.15 -16.83
C ARG A 188 6.33 -13.75 -15.44
N HIS A 189 6.66 -12.99 -14.39
CA HIS A 189 6.48 -13.39 -12.99
C HIS A 189 5.18 -12.86 -12.38
N ALA A 190 4.36 -12.14 -13.17
CA ALA A 190 3.14 -11.53 -12.68
C ALA A 190 2.03 -12.57 -12.44
N ALA A 191 1.26 -12.37 -11.38
CA ALA A 191 0.03 -13.11 -11.12
C ALA A 191 -1.15 -12.14 -11.11
N GLN A 192 -2.21 -12.44 -11.85
CA GLN A 192 -3.38 -11.57 -11.95
C GLN A 192 -4.65 -12.26 -11.44
N ALA A 193 -5.48 -11.52 -10.71
CA ALA A 193 -6.79 -11.97 -10.26
C ALA A 193 -7.82 -10.84 -10.34
N THR A 194 -9.04 -11.16 -10.80
CA THR A 194 -10.20 -10.28 -10.66
C THR A 194 -11.10 -10.82 -9.55
N LEU A 195 -11.40 -9.97 -8.58
CA LEU A 195 -12.25 -10.24 -7.44
C LEU A 195 -13.67 -9.76 -7.72
N ASP A 196 -14.64 -10.64 -7.47
CA ASP A 196 -16.07 -10.31 -7.43
C ASP A 196 -16.48 -9.94 -5.99
N PRO A 197 -17.63 -9.25 -5.79
CA PRO A 197 -18.13 -8.95 -4.45
C PRO A 197 -18.18 -10.18 -3.54
N GLY A 198 -17.54 -10.09 -2.38
CA GLY A 198 -17.37 -11.18 -1.41
C GLY A 198 -16.01 -11.87 -1.47
N ASP A 199 -15.26 -11.73 -2.56
CA ASP A 199 -13.94 -12.34 -2.70
C ASP A 199 -12.86 -11.54 -1.97
N ALA A 200 -11.77 -12.23 -1.62
CA ALA A 200 -10.61 -11.61 -1.00
C ALA A 200 -9.30 -12.12 -1.60
N ILE A 201 -8.28 -11.27 -1.57
CA ILE A 201 -6.90 -11.60 -1.94
C ILE A 201 -5.97 -11.35 -0.77
N TYR A 202 -5.00 -12.26 -0.59
CA TYR A 202 -3.88 -12.04 0.32
C TYR A 202 -2.69 -11.53 -0.49
N ILE A 203 -2.09 -10.43 -0.05
CA ILE A 203 -0.91 -9.80 -0.65
C ILE A 203 0.18 -9.88 0.41
N PRO A 204 1.24 -10.68 0.19
CA PRO A 204 2.29 -10.83 1.18
C PRO A 204 3.14 -9.57 1.32
N TYR A 205 3.82 -9.42 2.46
CA TYR A 205 4.73 -8.32 2.72
C TYR A 205 5.70 -8.05 1.56
N GLY A 206 5.79 -6.79 1.12
CA GLY A 206 6.72 -6.35 0.08
C GLY A 206 6.35 -6.75 -1.34
N TRP A 207 5.25 -7.48 -1.57
CA TRP A 207 4.80 -7.79 -2.92
C TRP A 207 4.29 -6.55 -3.62
N TRP A 208 4.77 -6.35 -4.84
CA TRP A 208 4.30 -5.29 -5.70
C TRP A 208 2.91 -5.63 -6.22
N HIS A 209 2.01 -4.66 -6.28
CA HIS A 209 0.65 -4.89 -6.74
C HIS A 209 0.06 -3.64 -7.41
N GLY A 210 -0.39 -3.81 -8.66
CA GLY A 210 -1.24 -2.83 -9.35
C GLY A 210 -2.71 -3.16 -9.10
N VAL A 211 -3.54 -2.12 -8.95
CA VAL A 211 -4.96 -2.29 -8.59
C VAL A 211 -5.85 -1.50 -9.55
N GLU A 212 -6.81 -2.17 -10.16
CA GLU A 212 -7.82 -1.55 -11.03
C GLU A 212 -9.21 -1.76 -10.44
N SER A 213 -9.95 -0.67 -10.23
CA SER A 213 -11.39 -0.71 -10.00
C SER A 213 -12.09 -0.71 -11.36
N LEU A 214 -12.93 -1.71 -11.62
CA LEU A 214 -13.52 -1.92 -12.95
C LEU A 214 -14.92 -1.31 -13.10
N GLU A 215 -15.57 -0.98 -11.99
CA GLU A 215 -16.98 -0.58 -11.94
C GLU A 215 -17.15 0.91 -11.53
N PRO A 216 -18.29 1.54 -11.85
CA PRO A 216 -18.54 2.94 -11.50
C PRO A 216 -18.56 3.19 -10.00
N VAL A 217 -19.00 2.21 -9.22
CA VAL A 217 -18.89 2.18 -7.76
C VAL A 217 -18.06 0.97 -7.35
N SER A 218 -16.95 1.22 -6.67
CA SER A 218 -15.98 0.23 -6.22
C SER A 218 -15.68 0.46 -4.75
N ILE A 219 -15.85 -0.58 -3.94
CA ILE A 219 -15.54 -0.56 -2.51
C ILE A 219 -14.67 -1.75 -2.17
N LEU A 220 -13.54 -1.46 -1.52
CA LEU A 220 -12.60 -2.44 -1.02
C LEU A 220 -12.40 -2.20 0.48
N VAL A 221 -12.36 -3.27 1.26
CA VAL A 221 -11.95 -3.23 2.66
C VAL A 221 -10.70 -4.07 2.82
N ASN A 222 -9.66 -3.52 3.41
CA ASN A 222 -8.41 -4.26 3.62
C ASN A 222 -7.96 -4.24 5.07
N TYR A 223 -7.13 -5.22 5.40
CA TYR A 223 -6.58 -5.45 6.73
C TYR A 223 -5.07 -5.50 6.62
N TRP A 224 -4.37 -4.52 7.20
CA TRP A 224 -2.91 -4.46 7.22
C TRP A 224 -2.35 -4.82 8.59
N TRP A 225 -1.35 -5.70 8.62
CA TRP A 225 -0.63 -6.03 9.86
C TRP A 225 0.85 -6.29 9.59
N THR A 226 1.63 -6.41 10.66
CA THR A 226 3.01 -6.90 10.63
C THR A 226 3.09 -8.12 11.53
N GLN A 227 3.68 -9.21 11.04
CA GLN A 227 3.94 -10.40 11.85
C GLN A 227 5.28 -10.26 12.57
N ASP A 228 5.28 -10.52 13.88
CA ASP A 228 6.48 -10.75 14.70
C ASP A 228 7.53 -9.62 14.67
N VAL A 229 7.14 -8.38 14.36
CA VAL A 229 8.02 -7.22 14.40
C VAL A 229 8.16 -6.73 15.85
N PRO A 230 9.39 -6.65 16.41
CA PRO A 230 9.60 -6.15 17.77
C PRO A 230 9.16 -4.69 17.96
N ASP A 231 8.59 -4.41 19.13
CA ASP A 231 8.23 -3.05 19.53
C ASP A 231 9.45 -2.14 19.60
N GLY A 232 9.34 -0.93 19.02
CA GLY A 232 10.39 0.08 19.00
C GLY A 232 11.30 0.04 17.77
N LEU A 233 11.11 -0.91 16.86
CA LEU A 233 11.84 -0.94 15.59
C LEU A 233 11.40 0.22 14.67
N THR A 234 12.36 0.92 14.07
CA THR A 234 12.09 1.97 13.07
C THR A 234 11.75 1.35 11.71
N SER A 235 10.96 2.07 10.90
CA SER A 235 10.64 1.66 9.52
C SER A 235 11.90 1.32 8.70
N PRO A 236 11.94 0.17 8.00
CA PRO A 236 13.02 -0.19 7.09
C PRO A 236 13.30 0.86 6.01
N TYR A 237 12.28 1.63 5.61
CA TYR A 237 12.42 2.70 4.62
C TYR A 237 13.37 3.81 5.10
N VAL A 238 13.34 4.13 6.40
CA VAL A 238 14.30 5.09 6.99
C VAL A 238 15.72 4.54 6.92
N GLY A 239 15.90 3.24 7.15
CA GLY A 239 17.19 2.56 6.99
C GLY A 239 17.72 2.62 5.56
N LEU A 240 16.86 2.40 4.56
CA LEU A 240 17.22 2.52 3.14
C LEU A 240 17.70 3.94 2.81
N LEU A 241 16.98 4.98 3.26
CA LEU A 241 17.39 6.37 3.03
C LEU A 241 18.73 6.70 3.68
N HIS A 242 18.99 6.22 4.91
CA HIS A 242 20.29 6.39 5.55
C HIS A 242 21.41 5.65 4.79
N ALA A 243 21.15 4.44 4.30
CA ALA A 243 22.10 3.69 3.50
C ALA A 243 22.42 4.41 2.17
N LEU A 244 21.43 5.04 1.54
CA LEU A 244 21.65 5.88 0.36
C LEU A 244 22.52 7.09 0.70
N LEU A 245 22.19 7.81 1.78
CA LEU A 245 22.94 8.98 2.24
C LEU A 245 24.40 8.66 2.55
N THR A 246 24.66 7.52 3.19
CA THR A 246 25.98 7.19 3.75
C THR A 246 26.85 6.36 2.81
N PHE A 247 26.27 5.46 2.01
CA PHE A 247 27.03 4.47 1.24
C PHE A 247 26.96 4.68 -0.27
N LYS A 248 25.85 5.17 -0.82
CA LYS A 248 25.60 5.13 -2.28
C LYS A 248 26.70 5.79 -3.12
N HIS A 249 27.25 6.89 -2.61
CA HIS A 249 28.18 7.78 -3.32
C HIS A 249 29.66 7.60 -2.93
N LEU A 250 29.99 6.64 -2.06
CA LEU A 250 31.38 6.32 -1.76
C LEU A 250 32.10 5.73 -3.01
N PRO A 251 33.43 5.85 -3.12
CA PRO A 251 34.22 5.14 -4.13
C PRO A 251 33.89 3.63 -4.16
N PRO A 252 33.94 2.97 -5.34
CA PRO A 252 33.55 1.55 -5.46
C PRO A 252 34.18 0.62 -4.43
N GLU A 253 35.50 0.71 -4.23
CA GLU A 253 36.23 -0.12 -3.25
C GLU A 253 35.74 0.11 -1.80
N GLN A 254 35.40 1.35 -1.44
CA GLN A 254 34.87 1.67 -0.11
C GLN A 254 33.43 1.18 0.06
N ARG A 255 32.61 1.19 -1.01
CA ARG A 255 31.26 0.62 -0.96
C ARG A 255 31.29 -0.88 -0.76
N ASP A 256 32.26 -1.58 -1.35
CA ASP A 256 32.41 -3.01 -1.17
C ASP A 256 32.76 -3.35 0.29
N VAL A 257 33.63 -2.56 0.94
CA VAL A 257 33.90 -2.68 2.39
C VAL A 257 32.61 -2.53 3.22
N TRP A 258 31.80 -1.50 2.95
CA TRP A 258 30.56 -1.30 3.70
C TRP A 258 29.48 -2.34 3.38
N ARG A 259 29.45 -2.89 2.15
CA ARG A 259 28.58 -4.02 1.81
C ARG A 259 28.91 -5.23 2.70
N GLU A 260 30.20 -5.56 2.84
CA GLU A 260 30.63 -6.65 3.72
C GLU A 260 30.28 -6.38 5.19
N MET A 261 30.45 -5.15 5.67
CA MET A 261 30.06 -4.77 7.04
C MET A 261 28.55 -4.96 7.26
N VAL A 262 27.71 -4.53 6.33
CA VAL A 262 26.25 -4.69 6.44
C VAL A 262 25.85 -6.17 6.33
N ASN A 263 26.46 -6.93 5.42
CA ASN A 263 26.22 -8.38 5.29
C ASN A 263 26.58 -9.14 6.58
N TYR A 264 27.66 -8.75 7.25
CA TYR A 264 28.10 -9.34 8.51
C TYR A 264 27.22 -8.93 9.70
N TYR A 265 26.99 -7.63 9.91
CA TYR A 265 26.30 -7.14 11.12
C TYR A 265 24.77 -7.10 11.04
N VAL A 266 24.18 -6.96 9.84
CA VAL A 266 22.72 -6.76 9.67
C VAL A 266 22.04 -8.01 9.11
N PHE A 267 22.68 -8.67 8.13
CA PHE A 267 22.12 -9.85 7.47
C PHE A 267 22.71 -11.17 7.96
N GLU A 268 23.67 -11.12 8.90
CA GLU A 268 24.29 -12.28 9.57
C GLU A 268 24.76 -13.38 8.60
N GLN A 269 25.23 -13.00 7.40
CA GLN A 269 25.59 -13.97 6.35
C GLN A 269 26.79 -14.86 6.71
N GLN A 270 27.49 -14.55 7.80
CA GLN A 270 28.66 -15.30 8.30
C GLN A 270 28.45 -15.78 9.76
N GLY A 271 27.20 -15.90 10.21
CA GLY A 271 26.84 -16.29 11.58
C GLY A 271 26.62 -15.09 12.52
N ASP A 272 26.32 -15.37 13.79
CA ASP A 272 26.07 -14.35 14.81
C ASP A 272 27.34 -13.50 15.05
N PRO A 273 27.30 -12.19 14.71
CA PRO A 273 28.47 -11.32 14.80
C PRO A 273 28.96 -11.09 16.23
N ALA A 274 28.12 -11.37 17.23
CA ALA A 274 28.40 -11.20 18.66
C ALA A 274 28.66 -12.53 19.39
N ALA A 275 28.72 -13.66 18.69
CA ALA A 275 28.91 -14.99 19.29
C ALA A 275 30.20 -15.12 20.13
N HIS A 276 31.24 -14.36 19.77
CA HIS A 276 32.53 -14.36 20.46
C HIS A 276 32.57 -13.42 21.68
N LEU A 277 31.51 -12.63 21.92
CA LEU A 277 31.43 -11.67 23.01
C LEU A 277 30.69 -12.26 24.21
N PRO A 278 31.11 -11.95 25.45
CA PRO A 278 30.30 -12.25 26.63
C PRO A 278 29.00 -11.43 26.61
N ASP A 279 27.92 -11.94 27.22
CA ASP A 279 26.57 -11.32 27.11
C ASP A 279 26.54 -9.83 27.47
N HIS A 280 27.28 -9.41 28.49
CA HIS A 280 27.34 -8.00 28.91
C HIS A 280 28.00 -7.07 27.88
N ALA A 281 28.74 -7.62 26.91
CA ALA A 281 29.47 -6.86 25.89
C ALA A 281 28.78 -6.85 24.52
N LYS A 282 27.68 -7.62 24.33
CA LYS A 282 26.97 -7.69 23.05
C LYS A 282 26.31 -6.37 22.66
N GLY A 283 25.87 -5.58 23.64
CA GLY A 283 25.31 -4.25 23.40
C GLY A 283 24.15 -4.25 22.39
N VAL A 284 24.27 -3.43 21.34
CA VAL A 284 23.25 -3.31 20.27
C VAL A 284 23.21 -4.51 19.32
N LEU A 285 24.16 -5.44 19.42
CA LEU A 285 24.13 -6.74 18.73
C LEU A 285 23.44 -7.83 19.57
N GLY A 286 22.90 -7.47 20.75
CA GLY A 286 22.12 -8.36 21.58
C GLY A 286 20.71 -8.63 21.03
N PRO A 287 19.91 -9.47 21.72
CA PRO A 287 18.55 -9.79 21.31
C PRO A 287 17.64 -8.55 21.31
N PRO A 288 16.62 -8.48 20.41
CA PRO A 288 15.77 -7.31 20.25
C PRO A 288 15.01 -6.99 21.55
N SER A 289 15.03 -5.72 21.95
CA SER A 289 14.26 -5.20 23.09
C SER A 289 14.04 -3.69 22.95
N PRO A 290 12.99 -3.13 23.58
CA PRO A 290 12.77 -1.68 23.58
C PRO A 290 13.98 -0.88 24.11
N ALA A 291 14.69 -1.41 25.11
CA ALA A 291 15.91 -0.79 25.65
C ALA A 291 17.05 -0.78 24.63
N LEU A 292 17.24 -1.87 23.88
CA LEU A 292 18.24 -1.97 22.82
C LEU A 292 17.97 -0.93 21.71
N PHE A 293 16.72 -0.83 21.24
CA PHE A 293 16.37 0.15 20.21
C PHE A 293 16.52 1.60 20.70
N ALA A 294 16.15 1.89 21.94
CA ALA A 294 16.37 3.21 22.53
C ALA A 294 17.87 3.57 22.60
N GLN A 295 18.72 2.61 22.96
CA GLN A 295 20.18 2.78 22.95
C GLN A 295 20.70 3.05 21.54
N MET A 296 20.26 2.30 20.52
CA MET A 296 20.64 2.53 19.12
C MET A 296 20.25 3.93 18.66
N HIS A 297 19.03 4.38 18.98
CA HIS A 297 18.58 5.73 18.65
C HIS A 297 19.44 6.81 19.30
N GLU A 298 19.86 6.62 20.55
CA GLU A 298 20.78 7.54 21.23
C GLU A 298 22.16 7.58 20.57
N MET A 299 22.74 6.41 20.28
CA MET A 299 24.03 6.31 19.60
C MET A 299 24.01 7.01 18.23
N ILE A 300 22.99 6.75 17.41
CA ILE A 300 22.83 7.40 16.11
C ILE A 300 22.70 8.91 16.28
N ARG A 301 21.87 9.38 17.23
CA ARG A 301 21.67 10.81 17.46
C ARG A 301 22.95 11.53 17.88
N GLN A 302 23.81 10.88 18.68
CA GLN A 302 25.09 11.45 19.09
C GLN A 302 26.09 11.54 17.93
N LEU A 303 26.08 10.57 17.02
CA LEU A 303 26.95 10.55 15.83
C LEU A 303 26.52 11.54 14.74
N MET A 304 25.26 11.95 14.73
CA MET A 304 24.73 12.94 13.79
C MET A 304 24.89 14.40 14.23
N ARG A 305 25.51 14.66 15.40
CA ARG A 305 25.86 16.01 15.89
C ARG A 305 27.28 16.38 15.48
#